data_AF-A0A3C1UHQ8-F1
#
_entry.id   AF-A0A3C1UHQ8-F1
#
_cell.length_a   1.000
_cell.length_b   1.000
_cell.length_c   1.000
_cell.angle_alpha   90.00
_cell.angle_beta   90.00
_cell.angle_gamma   90.00
#
_symmetry.space_group_name_H-M   'P 1'
#
loop_
_entity.id
_entity.type
_entity.pdbx_description
1 polymer ?
#
loop_
_entity_poly.entity_id
_entity_poly.type
_entity_poly.pdbx_seq_one_letter_code
_entity_poly.pdbx_strand_id
1 'polypeptide(L)'
;MKRTDDDIKLAELLKKDGYQADENEWFTPRVLNRLPEKPRSSKWLKVAIYAVVIGGVIGCWLWYLHSRDTSVITVRDLLTFAGMICGTTAVACIAIIDFVKSE
;
A
#
# COMPACT_ATOMS: atom_id res chain seq x y z
N MET A 1 -22.92 -31.58 -0.75
CA MET A 1 -22.55 -33.00 -0.93
C MET A 1 -23.02 -33.76 0.31
N LYS A 2 -23.91 -34.76 0.15
CA LYS A 2 -24.28 -35.64 1.27
C LYS A 2 -23.06 -36.51 1.58
N ARG A 3 -22.61 -36.50 2.83
CA ARG A 3 -21.52 -37.33 3.32
C ARG A 3 -22.00 -38.78 3.28
N THR A 4 -21.32 -39.62 2.51
CA THR A 4 -21.70 -41.03 2.28
C THR A 4 -21.26 -41.87 3.47
N ASP A 5 -21.95 -42.96 3.82
CA ASP A 5 -21.57 -43.81 4.97
C ASP A 5 -20.14 -44.36 4.83
N ASP A 6 -19.66 -44.51 3.60
CA ASP A 6 -18.28 -44.88 3.29
C ASP A 6 -17.27 -43.81 3.75
N ASP A 7 -17.61 -42.52 3.69
CA ASP A 7 -16.76 -41.41 4.18
C ASP A 7 -16.65 -41.42 5.70
N ILE A 8 -17.68 -41.91 6.39
CA ILE A 8 -17.69 -42.06 7.85
C ILE A 8 -16.78 -43.21 8.24
N LYS A 9 -16.91 -44.35 7.55
CA LYS A 9 -16.10 -45.55 7.78
C LYS A 9 -14.63 -45.33 7.44
N LEU A 10 -14.35 -44.58 6.36
CA LEU A 10 -12.99 -44.19 5.98
C LEU A 10 -12.35 -43.27 7.02
N ALA A 11 -13.10 -42.30 7.55
CA ALA A 11 -12.63 -41.41 8.62
C ALA A 11 -12.36 -42.17 9.94
N GLU A 12 -13.13 -43.21 10.23
CA GLU A 12 -12.96 -44.05 11.40
C GLU A 12 -11.70 -44.93 11.29
N LEU A 13 -11.44 -45.50 10.10
CA LEU A 13 -10.22 -46.27 9.83
C LEU A 13 -8.97 -45.37 9.86
N LEU A 14 -9.04 -44.18 9.28
CA LEU A 14 -7.95 -43.19 9.32
C LEU A 14 -7.62 -42.73 10.74
N LYS A 15 -8.62 -42.64 11.63
CA LYS A 15 -8.40 -42.30 13.04
C LYS A 15 -7.78 -43.44 13.84
N LYS A 16 -8.07 -44.69 13.46
CA LYS A 16 -7.61 -45.89 14.17
C LYS A 16 -6.15 -46.23 13.86
N ASP A 17 -5.72 -46.03 12.61
CA ASP A 17 -4.38 -46.39 12.13
C ASP A 17 -3.48 -45.19 11.82
N GLY A 18 -4.00 -43.96 11.89
CA GLY A 18 -3.22 -42.75 11.66
C GLY A 18 -2.33 -42.42 12.85
N TYR A 19 -1.02 -42.28 12.62
CA TYR A 19 -0.11 -41.59 13.54
C TYR A 19 -0.62 -40.16 13.75
N GLN A 20 -1.38 -39.94 14.82
CA GLN A 20 -1.78 -38.60 15.20
C GLN A 20 -0.52 -37.91 15.73
N ALA A 21 -0.11 -36.86 15.04
CA ALA A 21 0.99 -36.03 15.51
C ALA A 21 0.67 -35.59 16.94
N ASP A 22 1.64 -35.75 17.83
CA ASP A 22 1.52 -35.34 19.23
C ASP A 22 1.03 -33.89 19.29
N GLU A 23 0.17 -33.57 20.26
CA GLU A 23 -0.36 -32.21 20.45
C GLU A 23 0.78 -31.29 20.86
N ASN A 24 1.54 -30.83 19.87
CA ASN A 24 2.70 -30.00 20.09
C ASN A 24 2.21 -28.56 20.36
N GLU A 25 2.39 -28.10 21.60
CA GLU A 25 2.05 -26.75 22.05
C GLU A 25 2.67 -25.65 21.16
N TRP A 26 3.83 -25.93 20.55
CA TRP A 26 4.55 -25.02 19.65
C TRP A 26 3.95 -24.94 18.22
N PHE A 27 3.08 -25.86 17.80
CA PHE A 27 2.43 -25.85 16.48
C PHE A 27 0.91 -25.64 16.57
N THR A 28 0.46 -24.90 17.57
CA THR A 28 -0.93 -24.44 17.57
C THR A 28 -1.15 -23.43 16.42
N PRO A 29 -2.35 -23.39 15.79
CA PRO A 29 -2.65 -22.40 14.75
C PRO A 29 -2.41 -20.96 15.24
N ARG A 30 -2.48 -20.74 16.55
CA ARG A 30 -2.18 -19.47 17.21
C ARG A 30 -0.71 -19.07 17.15
N VAL A 31 0.22 -20.02 17.05
CA VAL A 31 1.66 -19.78 16.84
C VAL A 31 1.97 -19.60 15.36
N LEU A 32 1.42 -20.46 14.50
CA LEU A 32 1.61 -20.36 13.04
C LEU A 32 0.99 -19.08 12.45
N ASN A 33 -0.08 -18.55 13.05
CA ASN A 33 -0.74 -17.33 12.61
C ASN A 33 -0.23 -16.06 13.32
N ARG A 34 0.92 -16.11 14.00
CA ARG A 34 1.66 -14.90 14.40
C ARG A 34 2.35 -14.30 13.18
N LEU A 35 1.54 -13.74 12.26
CA LEU A 35 2.05 -12.75 11.34
C LEU A 35 2.66 -11.61 12.19
N PRO A 36 3.92 -11.22 11.95
CA PRO A 36 4.54 -10.16 12.73
C PRO A 36 3.65 -8.92 12.71
N GLU A 37 3.36 -8.37 13.89
CA GLU A 37 2.53 -7.17 14.01
C GLU A 37 3.17 -6.06 13.17
N LYS A 38 2.44 -5.56 12.17
CA LYS A 38 2.89 -4.43 11.37
C LYS A 38 3.21 -3.27 12.32
N PRO A 39 4.42 -2.67 12.23
CA PRO A 39 4.79 -1.58 13.13
C PRO A 39 3.79 -0.43 12.98
N ARG A 40 3.17 -0.01 14.11
CA ARG A 40 2.19 1.10 14.18
C ARG A 40 2.76 2.48 13.83
N SER A 41 4.05 2.59 13.53
CA SER A 41 4.81 3.84 13.53
C SER A 41 4.92 4.58 12.17
N SER A 42 4.35 4.06 11.08
CA SER A 42 4.62 4.59 9.73
C SER A 42 3.61 5.65 9.24
N LYS A 43 2.47 5.84 9.91
CA LYS A 43 1.44 6.79 9.44
C LYS A 43 1.91 8.25 9.50
N TRP A 44 2.51 8.67 10.61
CA TRP A 44 3.00 10.06 10.77
C TRP A 44 4.17 10.37 9.84
N LEU A 45 5.05 9.40 9.59
CA LEU A 45 6.15 9.54 8.64
C LEU A 45 5.62 9.75 7.22
N LYS A 46 4.61 8.97 6.79
CA LYS A 46 3.95 9.17 5.50
C LYS A 46 3.36 10.58 5.38
N VAL A 47 2.63 11.04 6.39
CA VAL A 47 2.03 12.39 6.41
C VAL A 47 3.11 13.47 6.31
N ALA A 48 4.22 13.34 7.03
CA ALA A 48 5.32 14.29 6.97
C ALA A 48 5.95 14.36 5.56
N ILE A 49 6.17 13.21 4.93
CA ILE A 49 6.72 13.14 3.56
C ILE A 49 5.76 13.82 2.56
N TYR A 50 4.45 13.54 2.65
CA TYR A 50 3.48 14.20 1.77
C TYR A 50 3.41 15.71 1.96
N ALA A 51 3.50 16.19 3.20
CA ALA A 51 3.52 17.63 3.50
C ALA A 51 4.72 18.34 2.84
N VAL A 52 5.90 17.72 2.88
CA VAL A 52 7.11 18.24 2.23
C VAL A 52 6.94 18.30 0.71
N VAL A 53 6.38 17.25 0.10
CA VAL A 53 6.15 17.20 -1.34
C VAL A 53 5.15 18.27 -1.79
N ILE A 54 4.03 18.43 -1.06
CA ILE A 54 3.04 19.47 -1.34
C ILE A 54 3.65 20.87 -1.20
N GLY A 55 4.42 21.11 -0.14
CA GLY A 55 5.14 22.37 0.06
C GLY A 55 6.10 22.69 -1.09
N GLY A 56 6.86 21.69 -1.56
CA GLY A 56 7.75 21.82 -2.70
C GLY A 56 7.02 22.16 -3.99
N VAL A 57 5.87 21.52 -4.26
CA VAL A 57 5.03 21.81 -5.42
C VAL A 57 4.53 23.26 -5.38
N ILE A 58 3.97 23.69 -4.24
CA ILE A 58 3.45 25.05 -4.06
C ILE A 58 4.57 26.08 -4.23
N GLY A 59 5.73 25.85 -3.62
CA GLY A 59 6.89 26.73 -3.75
C GLY A 59 7.37 26.86 -5.19
N CYS A 60 7.39 25.75 -5.94
CA CYS A 60 7.78 25.73 -7.35
C CYS A 60 6.81 26.54 -8.22
N TRP A 61 5.50 26.45 -7.96
CA TRP A 61 4.48 27.29 -8.62
C TRP A 61 4.60 28.77 -8.29
N LEU A 62 4.82 29.12 -7.03
CA LEU A 62 4.99 30.51 -6.61
C LEU A 62 6.26 31.13 -7.21
N TRP A 63 7.37 30.40 -7.21
CA TRP A 63 8.61 30.84 -7.84
C TRP A 63 8.41 31.08 -9.34
N TYR A 64 7.74 30.14 -10.02
CA TYR A 64 7.43 30.25 -11.44
C TYR A 64 6.57 31.47 -11.76
N LEU A 65 5.53 31.75 -10.95
CA LEU A 65 4.69 32.93 -11.11
C LEU A 65 5.46 34.23 -10.83
N HIS A 66 6.35 34.25 -9.84
CA HIS A 66 7.17 35.42 -9.52
C HIS A 66 8.22 35.73 -10.59
N SER A 67 8.78 34.70 -11.22
CA SER A 67 9.86 34.85 -12.22
C SER A 67 9.36 35.21 -13.62
N ARG A 68 8.05 35.36 -13.82
CA ARG A 68 7.45 35.62 -15.14
C ARG A 68 7.36 37.12 -15.40
N ASP A 69 8.08 37.58 -16.42
CA ASP A 69 7.78 38.85 -17.07
C ASP A 69 6.58 38.68 -18.01
N THR A 70 5.52 39.45 -17.76
CA THR A 70 4.22 39.33 -18.44
C THR A 70 4.21 39.80 -19.90
N SER A 71 5.34 40.20 -20.45
CA SER A 71 5.43 40.90 -21.74
C SER A 71 5.57 39.95 -22.95
N VAL A 72 6.15 38.77 -22.79
CA VAL A 72 6.35 37.81 -23.91
C VAL A 72 6.21 36.37 -23.42
N ILE A 73 5.19 35.66 -23.91
CA ILE A 73 5.03 34.23 -23.66
C ILE A 73 5.90 33.46 -24.65
N THR A 74 6.93 32.79 -24.13
CA THR A 74 7.87 32.03 -24.97
C THR A 74 7.45 30.55 -25.08
N VAL A 75 7.81 29.84 -26.15
CA VAL A 75 7.58 28.37 -26.27
C VAL A 75 8.18 27.59 -25.10
N ARG A 76 9.32 28.07 -24.57
CA ARG A 76 9.95 27.53 -23.37
C ARG A 76 9.03 27.57 -22.15
N ASP A 77 8.24 28.62 -22.00
CA ASP A 77 7.29 28.77 -20.90
C ASP A 77 6.15 27.78 -21.00
N LEU A 78 5.62 27.58 -22.21
CA LEU A 78 4.56 26.62 -22.45
C LEU A 78 5.02 25.19 -22.10
N LEU A 79 6.28 24.88 -22.45
CA LEU A 79 6.89 23.57 -22.19
C LEU A 79 7.20 23.37 -20.70
N THR A 80 7.66 24.41 -20.00
CA THR A 80 7.83 24.34 -18.53
C THR A 80 6.50 24.21 -17.82
N PHE A 81 5.47 24.94 -18.26
CA PHE A 81 4.13 24.85 -17.69
C PHE A 81 3.51 23.47 -17.87
N ALA A 82 3.61 22.89 -19.07
CA ALA A 82 3.15 21.53 -19.35
C ALA A 82 3.91 20.50 -18.49
N GLY A 83 5.23 20.67 -18.35
CA GLY A 83 6.05 19.83 -17.47
C GLY A 83 5.64 19.92 -16.01
N MET A 84 5.35 21.12 -15.50
CA MET A 84 4.88 21.32 -14.13
C MET A 84 3.52 20.66 -13.89
N ILE A 85 2.56 20.78 -14.82
CA ILE A 85 1.25 20.12 -14.73
C ILE A 85 1.40 18.60 -14.74
N CYS A 86 2.27 18.07 -15.61
CA CYS A 86 2.50 16.63 -15.68
C CYS A 86 3.15 16.11 -14.37
N GLY A 87 4.10 16.88 -13.81
CA GLY A 87 4.72 16.56 -12.53
C GLY A 87 3.74 16.57 -11.35
N THR A 88 2.87 17.58 -11.26
CA THR A 88 1.88 17.66 -10.17
C THR A 88 0.82 16.57 -10.27
N THR A 89 0.34 16.25 -11.47
CA THR A 89 -0.62 15.16 -11.69
C THR A 89 -0.02 13.79 -11.39
N ALA A 90 1.23 13.53 -11.78
CA ALA A 90 1.92 12.28 -11.43
C ALA A 90 2.05 12.09 -9.91
N VAL A 91 2.45 13.14 -9.19
CA VAL A 91 2.54 13.12 -7.72
C VAL A 91 1.17 12.89 -7.07
N ALA A 92 0.12 13.52 -7.58
CA ALA A 92 -1.25 13.32 -7.10
C ALA A 92 -1.73 11.87 -7.31
N CYS A 93 -1.47 11.29 -8.49
CA CYS A 93 -1.79 9.89 -8.77
C CYS A 93 -1.07 8.93 -7.82
N ILE A 94 0.22 9.14 -7.55
CA ILE A 94 0.99 8.32 -6.61
C ILE A 94 0.42 8.44 -5.19
N ALA A 95 0.06 9.65 -4.77
CA ALA A 95 -0.55 9.88 -3.46
C ALA A 95 -1.90 9.15 -3.31
N ILE A 96 -2.74 9.19 -4.34
CA ILE A 96 -4.03 8.49 -4.36
C ILE A 96 -3.83 6.97 -4.32
N ILE A 97 -2.89 6.42 -5.09
CA ILE A 97 -2.62 4.98 -5.11
C ILE A 97 -2.13 4.49 -3.74
N ASP A 98 -1.22 5.23 -3.08
CA ASP A 98 -0.73 4.84 -1.76
C ASP A 98 -1.80 5.00 -0.67
N PHE A 99 -2.73 5.95 -0.83
CA PHE A 99 -3.90 6.09 0.04
C PHE A 99 -4.84 4.89 -0.10
N VAL A 100 -5.23 4.51 -1.32
CA VAL A 100 -6.09 3.36 -1.61
C VAL A 100 -5.47 2.05 -1.12
N LYS A 101 -4.15 1.90 -1.22
CA LYS A 101 -3.44 0.70 -0.75
C LYS A 101 -3.21 0.67 0.76
N SER A 102 -3.47 1.79 1.44
CA SER A 102 -3.33 1.93 2.90
C SER A 102 -4.64 1.70 3.65
N GLU A 103 -5.80 1.72 2.99
CA GLU A 103 -7.07 1.20 3.49
C GLU A 103 -7.14 -0.34 3.35
#